data_AF-A0A7X6LTA6-F1
#
_entry.id   AF-A0A7X6LTA6-F1
#
_cell.length_a   1.000
_cell.length_b   1.000
_cell.length_c   1.000
_cell.angle_alpha   90.00
_cell.angle_beta   90.00
_cell.angle_gamma   90.00
#
_symmetry.space_group_name_H-M   'P 1'
#
loop_
_entity.id
_entity.type
_entity.pdbx_description
1 polymer ?
#
loop_
_entity_poly.entity_id
_entity_poly.type
_entity_poly.pdbx_seq_one_letter_code
_entity_poly.pdbx_strand_id
1 'polypeptide(L)'
;MKAALLTALAVPLMFAASAPAHADPGDPPPIFTPDEQCATAKEFVDTVRRTDPGAPPDRIADTYVRIMDQHNAYRGDTAARDRDRQYLLDTIARCGAA
;
A
#
# COMPACT_ATOMS: atom_id res chain seq x y z
N MET A 1 -4.26 -49.77 -35.06
CA MET A 1 -3.21 -49.35 -34.10
C MET A 1 -3.13 -47.83 -34.16
N LYS A 2 -3.05 -47.17 -32.99
CA LYS A 2 -3.32 -45.74 -32.75
C LYS A 2 -2.30 -44.79 -33.39
N ALA A 3 -2.83 -43.66 -33.88
CA ALA A 3 -2.10 -42.50 -34.37
C ALA A 3 -1.24 -41.83 -33.27
N ALA A 4 -0.04 -41.40 -33.65
CA ALA A 4 0.83 -40.57 -32.81
C ALA A 4 0.48 -39.09 -33.03
N LEU A 5 0.09 -38.40 -31.97
CA LEU A 5 -0.23 -36.98 -31.95
C LEU A 5 0.90 -36.22 -31.22
N LEU A 6 1.60 -35.39 -32.00
CA LEU A 6 2.00 -34.00 -31.72
C LEU A 6 2.24 -33.63 -30.25
N THR A 7 3.51 -33.55 -29.86
CA THR A 7 3.96 -32.81 -28.67
C THR A 7 4.01 -31.31 -28.97
N ALA A 8 2.95 -30.60 -28.56
CA ALA A 8 2.93 -29.14 -28.52
C ALA A 8 3.71 -28.65 -27.29
N LEU A 9 4.67 -27.74 -27.52
CA LEU A 9 5.43 -27.01 -26.50
C LEU A 9 4.48 -26.10 -25.72
N ALA A 10 4.06 -26.53 -24.53
CA ALA A 10 3.38 -25.68 -23.57
C ALA A 10 4.41 -24.76 -22.90
N VAL A 11 4.39 -23.47 -23.27
CA VAL A 11 5.07 -22.40 -22.53
C VAL A 11 4.31 -22.21 -21.22
N PRO A 12 4.90 -22.44 -20.03
CA PRO A 12 4.24 -22.08 -18.80
C PRO A 12 4.30 -20.56 -18.67
N LEU A 13 3.14 -19.92 -18.81
CA LEU A 13 2.87 -18.57 -18.31
C LEU A 13 3.28 -18.53 -16.83
N MET A 14 4.41 -17.90 -16.55
CA MET A 14 4.82 -17.60 -15.18
C MET A 14 3.79 -16.66 -14.58
N PHE A 15 2.99 -17.21 -13.67
CA PHE A 15 2.17 -16.44 -12.73
C PHE A 15 3.10 -15.52 -11.94
N ALA A 16 3.06 -14.22 -12.24
CA ALA A 16 3.55 -13.20 -11.33
C ALA A 16 2.56 -13.15 -10.15
N ALA A 17 2.71 -14.08 -9.21
CA ALA A 17 2.14 -13.94 -7.89
C ALA A 17 2.79 -12.71 -7.25
N SER A 18 2.00 -11.68 -6.97
CA SER A 18 2.39 -10.59 -6.08
C SER A 18 2.81 -11.22 -4.75
N ALA A 19 4.12 -11.27 -4.52
CA ALA A 19 4.65 -11.73 -3.25
C ALA A 19 4.11 -10.80 -2.15
N PRO A 20 3.58 -11.33 -1.03
CA PRO A 20 3.34 -10.49 0.13
C PRO A 20 4.69 -9.89 0.52
N ALA A 21 4.74 -8.57 0.72
CA ALA A 21 5.90 -7.92 1.30
C ALA A 21 6.19 -8.62 2.63
N HIS A 22 7.26 -9.40 2.67
CA HIS A 22 7.70 -10.07 3.89
C HIS A 22 8.10 -8.96 4.86
N ALA A 23 7.31 -8.80 5.94
CA ALA A 23 7.74 -8.06 7.11
C ALA A 23 9.10 -8.59 7.56
N ASP A 24 9.99 -7.70 8.02
CA ASP A 24 11.32 -8.06 8.49
C ASP A 24 11.18 -9.12 9.61
N PRO A 25 11.95 -10.23 9.59
CA PRO A 25 11.91 -11.24 10.64
C PRO A 25 12.25 -10.64 12.01
N GLY A 26 11.23 -10.22 12.76
CA GLY A 26 11.38 -9.59 14.08
C GLY A 26 10.42 -8.43 14.33
N ASP A 27 9.75 -7.93 13.28
CA ASP A 27 8.73 -6.92 13.48
C ASP A 27 7.55 -7.49 14.29
N PRO A 28 7.06 -6.76 15.32
CA PRO A 28 5.85 -7.15 16.01
C PRO A 28 4.70 -7.28 15.00
N PRO A 29 3.75 -8.20 15.23
CA PRO A 29 2.62 -8.35 14.33
C PRO A 29 1.93 -7.00 14.16
N PRO A 30 1.49 -6.65 12.94
CA PRO A 30 0.84 -5.38 12.69
C PRO A 30 -0.39 -5.25 13.61
N ILE A 31 -0.51 -4.08 14.26
CA ILE A 31 -1.59 -3.78 15.21
C ILE A 31 -2.97 -3.85 14.52
N PHE A 32 -3.01 -3.54 13.23
CA PHE A 32 -4.20 -3.58 12.39
C PHE A 32 -4.10 -4.71 11.37
N THR A 33 -5.21 -5.41 11.17
CA THR A 33 -5.39 -6.32 10.03
C THR A 33 -5.31 -5.57 8.70
N PRO A 34 -5.02 -6.25 7.58
CA PRO A 34 -4.99 -5.62 6.26
C PRO A 34 -6.29 -4.88 5.90
N ASP A 35 -7.45 -5.46 6.24
CA ASP A 35 -8.76 -4.85 5.97
C ASP A 35 -8.98 -3.57 6.77
N GLU A 36 -8.57 -3.56 8.05
CA GLU A 36 -8.62 -2.36 8.89
C GLU A 36 -7.72 -1.25 8.33
N GLN A 37 -6.51 -1.60 7.89
CA GLN A 37 -5.61 -0.63 7.26
C GLN A 37 -6.24 0.00 6.01
N CYS A 38 -6.90 -0.80 5.17
CA CYS A 38 -7.59 -0.31 3.98
C CYS A 38 -8.80 0.56 4.31
N ALA A 39 -9.60 0.18 5.31
CA ALA A 39 -10.74 0.96 5.75
C ALA A 39 -10.30 2.34 6.28
N THR A 40 -9.28 2.37 7.14
CA THR A 40 -8.72 3.61 7.69
C THR A 40 -8.13 4.50 6.60
N ALA A 41 -7.36 3.93 5.66
CA ALA A 41 -6.80 4.68 4.55
C ALA A 41 -7.88 5.32 3.67
N LYS A 42 -8.95 4.56 3.37
CA LYS A 42 -10.10 5.07 2.61
C LYS A 42 -10.80 6.22 3.34
N GLU A 43 -11.07 6.07 4.63
CA GLU A 43 -11.71 7.12 5.43
C GLU A 43 -10.87 8.40 5.46
N PHE A 44 -9.55 8.26 5.59
CA PHE A 44 -8.63 9.39 5.56
C PHE A 44 -8.62 10.08 4.19
N VAL A 45 -8.53 9.32 3.10
CA VAL A 45 -8.62 9.83 1.72
C VAL A 45 -9.92 10.61 1.51
N ASP A 46 -11.06 10.00 1.87
CA ASP A 46 -12.38 10.61 1.73
C ASP A 46 -12.47 11.90 2.55
N THR A 47 -11.85 11.93 3.74
CA THR A 47 -11.78 13.12 4.58
C THR A 47 -10.99 14.25 3.94
N VAL A 48 -9.80 13.96 3.40
CA VAL A 48 -9.02 14.97 2.67
C VAL A 48 -9.79 15.48 1.46
N ARG A 49 -10.40 14.58 0.68
CA ARG A 49 -11.16 14.90 -0.53
C ARG A 49 -12.44 15.69 -0.29
N ARG A 50 -13.05 15.59 0.90
CA ARG A 50 -14.15 16.50 1.28
C ARG A 50 -13.71 17.96 1.31
N THR A 51 -12.43 18.22 1.58
CA THR A 51 -11.86 19.58 1.63
C THR A 51 -11.10 19.97 0.37
N ASP A 52 -10.50 19.00 -0.32
CA ASP A 52 -9.80 19.17 -1.60
C ASP A 52 -10.26 18.07 -2.58
N PRO A 53 -11.39 18.28 -3.30
CA PRO A 53 -12.07 17.25 -4.11
C PRO A 53 -11.27 16.61 -5.24
N GLY A 54 -10.05 17.07 -5.51
CA GLY A 54 -9.16 16.50 -6.52
C GLY A 54 -7.80 16.09 -5.99
N ALA A 55 -7.62 16.02 -4.67
CA ALA A 55 -6.32 15.74 -4.07
C ALA A 55 -5.72 14.43 -4.63
N PRO A 56 -4.55 14.48 -5.30
CA PRO A 56 -3.86 13.27 -5.73
C PRO A 56 -3.27 12.54 -4.52
N PRO A 57 -2.95 11.24 -4.63
CA PRO A 57 -2.40 10.44 -3.52
C PRO A 57 -1.20 11.10 -2.82
N ASP A 58 -0.27 11.71 -3.57
CA ASP A 58 0.87 12.44 -3.00
C ASP A 58 0.46 13.56 -2.05
N ARG A 59 -0.57 14.33 -2.41
CA ARG A 59 -1.06 15.44 -1.59
C ARG A 59 -1.77 14.94 -0.33
N ILE A 60 -2.44 13.79 -0.43
CA ILE A 60 -3.07 13.13 0.70
C ILE A 60 -1.99 12.64 1.67
N ALA A 61 -0.93 12.00 1.16
CA ALA A 61 0.19 11.55 1.97
C ALA A 61 0.95 12.71 2.63
N ASP A 62 1.16 13.81 1.90
CA ASP A 62 1.74 15.05 2.46
C ASP A 62 0.87 15.65 3.56
N THR A 63 -0.45 15.59 3.39
CA THR A 63 -1.41 16.05 4.41
C THR A 63 -1.33 15.20 5.66
N TYR A 64 -1.23 13.88 5.53
CA TYR A 64 -1.06 12.97 6.66
C TYR A 64 0.18 13.29 7.47
N VAL A 65 1.36 13.32 6.84
CA VAL A 65 2.60 13.58 7.57
C VAL A 65 2.65 14.98 8.16
N ARG A 66 2.01 15.97 7.52
CA ARG A 66 1.87 17.31 8.10
C ARG A 66 1.02 17.31 9.37
N ILE A 67 -0.08 16.56 9.41
CA ILE A 67 -0.91 16.44 10.62
C ILE A 67 -0.11 15.75 11.73
N MET A 68 0.57 14.64 11.42
CA MET A 68 1.39 13.92 12.39
C MET A 68 2.51 14.81 12.96
N ASP A 69 3.15 15.61 12.12
CA ASP A 69 4.18 16.56 12.54
C ASP A 69 3.63 17.70 13.42
N GLN A 70 2.42 18.19 13.14
CA GLN A 70 1.72 19.15 14.02
C GLN A 70 1.46 18.59 15.43
N HIS A 71 1.33 17.26 15.55
CA HIS A 71 1.22 16.56 16.83
C HIS A 71 2.58 16.11 17.40
N ASN A 72 3.69 16.57 16.82
CA ASN A 72 5.05 16.22 17.20
C ASN A 72 5.31 14.69 17.21
N ALA A 73 4.64 13.95 16.33
CA ALA A 73 4.76 12.50 16.26
C ALA A 73 6.18 12.06 15.88
N TYR A 74 6.83 12.80 14.97
CA TYR A 74 8.16 12.48 14.46
C TYR A 74 9.29 13.05 15.30
N ARG A 75 9.05 14.09 16.10
CA ARG A 75 10.09 14.76 16.93
C ARG A 75 11.33 15.17 16.13
N GLY A 76 11.13 15.59 14.88
CA GLY A 76 12.21 15.96 13.95
C GLY A 76 12.87 14.79 13.21
N ASP A 77 12.45 13.54 13.43
CA ASP A 77 12.91 12.39 12.65
C ASP A 77 12.29 12.41 11.24
N THR A 78 13.06 12.96 10.31
CA THR A 78 12.67 13.06 8.89
C THR A 78 12.59 11.70 8.21
N ALA A 79 13.41 10.72 8.62
CA ALA A 79 13.38 9.39 8.04
C ALA A 79 12.11 8.63 8.45
N ALA A 80 11.67 8.77 9.70
CA ALA A 80 10.39 8.22 10.14
C ALA A 80 9.21 8.85 9.38
N ARG A 81 9.23 10.18 9.23
CA ARG A 81 8.23 10.91 8.45
C ARG A 81 8.15 10.42 7.00
N ASP A 82 9.30 10.25 6.34
CA ASP A 82 9.34 9.84 4.94
C ASP A 82 8.90 8.38 4.76
N ARG A 83 9.23 7.50 5.70
CA ARG A 83 8.71 6.12 5.72
C ARG A 83 7.19 6.09 5.86
N ASP A 84 6.62 6.88 6.77
CA ASP A 84 5.17 6.96 6.95
C ASP A 84 4.46 7.51 5.70
N ARG A 85 5.05 8.53 5.07
CA ARG A 85 4.54 9.07 3.79
C ARG A 85 4.48 7.97 2.73
N GLN A 86 5.57 7.23 2.55
CA GLN A 86 5.64 6.15 1.56
C GLN A 86 4.68 5.02 1.91
N TYR A 87 4.60 4.64 3.19
CA TYR A 87 3.70 3.61 3.66
C TYR A 87 2.23 3.95 3.36
N LEU A 88 1.81 5.21 3.55
CA LEU A 88 0.45 5.62 3.21
C LEU A 88 0.22 5.61 1.70
N LEU A 89 1.19 6.01 0.88
CA LEU A 89 1.08 5.92 -0.60
C LEU A 89 0.89 4.47 -1.05
N ASP A 90 1.70 3.57 -0.53
CA ASP A 90 1.60 2.14 -0.82
C ASP A 90 0.27 1.57 -0.33
N THR A 91 -0.24 2.07 0.80
CA THR A 91 -1.56 1.71 1.33
C THR A 91 -2.68 2.16 0.41
N ILE A 92 -2.65 3.41 -0.04
CA ILE A 92 -3.65 3.96 -0.97
C ILE A 92 -3.67 3.15 -2.26
N ALA A 93 -2.49 2.83 -2.81
CA ALA A 93 -2.34 2.04 -4.03
C ALA A 93 -2.87 0.61 -3.86
N ARG A 94 -2.42 -0.11 -2.82
CA ARG A 94 -2.81 -1.53 -2.61
C ARG A 94 -4.29 -1.70 -2.29
N CYS A 95 -4.90 -0.73 -1.61
CA CYS A 95 -6.29 -0.78 -1.19
C CYS A 95 -7.27 -0.19 -2.22
N GLY A 96 -6.78 0.30 -3.37
CA GLY A 96 -7.63 0.94 -4.39
C GLY A 96 -8.34 2.20 -3.89
N ALA A 97 -7.72 2.92 -2.95
CA ALA A 97 -8.26 4.14 -2.35
C ALA A 97 -7.78 5.42 -3.07
N ALA A 98 -7.23 5.28 -4.27
CA ALA A 98 -6.65 6.37 -5.04
C ALA A 98 -7.69 7.26 -5.74
#